data_AF-A0AAU3WKI3-F1
#
_entry.id   AF-A0AAU3WKI3-F1
#
_cell.length_a   1.000
_cell.length_b   1.000
_cell.length_c   1.000
_cell.angle_alpha   90.00
_cell.angle_beta   90.00
_cell.angle_gamma   90.00
#
_symmetry.space_group_name_H-M   'P 1'
#
loop_
_entity.id
_entity.type
_entity.pdbx_description
1 polymer ?
#
loop_
_entity_poly.entity_id
_entity_poly.type
_entity_poly.pdbx_seq_one_letter_code
_entity_poly.pdbx_strand_id
1 'polypeptide(L)'
;MAPRLAGPWGRVPAIGGFGGSFTWTEHRDLLTCAHQPLGAPLVLVWDNLNVHLDARLRRFIDTHDWITSLQLPSYAPDLNPVEGVWSLLRRAAQCNTSFTDPDHLMQVLRTHLRHIQYRPDLIDGCLAATGLTLATPRQQSQ
;
A
#
# COMPACT_ATOMS: atom_id res chain seq x y z
N MET A 1 -22.02 -2.12 -28.19
CA MET A 1 -22.39 -2.44 -26.80
C MET A 1 -21.28 -3.31 -26.23
N ALA A 2 -20.27 -2.71 -25.59
CA ALA A 2 -19.08 -3.40 -25.10
C ALA A 2 -19.16 -3.52 -23.56
N PRO A 3 -18.81 -4.67 -22.96
CA PRO A 3 -18.89 -4.83 -21.52
C PRO A 3 -17.75 -4.07 -20.82
N ARG A 4 -18.14 -3.42 -19.73
CA ARG A 4 -17.33 -2.60 -18.84
C ARG A 4 -16.39 -3.52 -18.05
N LEU A 5 -15.08 -3.42 -18.30
CA LEU A 5 -14.06 -4.15 -17.55
C LEU A 5 -14.10 -3.71 -16.07
N ALA A 6 -14.39 -4.65 -15.19
CA ALA A 6 -14.14 -4.51 -13.77
C ALA A 6 -12.61 -4.39 -13.57
N GLY A 7 -12.16 -3.30 -12.94
CA GLY A 7 -10.74 -3.10 -12.65
C GLY A 7 -10.15 -4.20 -11.75
N PRO A 8 -8.81 -4.29 -11.67
CA PRO A 8 -8.08 -5.43 -11.08
C PRO A 8 -8.25 -5.61 -9.56
N TRP A 9 -9.10 -4.84 -8.90
CA TRP A 9 -9.23 -4.76 -7.44
C TRP A 9 -10.52 -5.37 -6.88
N GLY A 10 -11.22 -6.21 -7.67
CA GLY A 10 -12.56 -6.73 -7.34
C GLY A 10 -12.65 -7.73 -6.17
N ARG A 11 -11.54 -8.08 -5.50
CA ARG A 11 -11.55 -8.97 -4.33
C ARG A 11 -10.31 -8.72 -3.45
N VAL A 12 -10.25 -7.56 -2.81
CA VAL A 12 -9.46 -7.45 -1.57
C VAL A 12 -10.29 -8.13 -0.48
N PRO A 13 -9.75 -9.12 0.27
CA PRO A 13 -10.49 -9.74 1.36
C PRO A 13 -10.94 -8.65 2.35
N ALA A 14 -12.10 -8.86 2.97
CA ALA A 14 -12.57 -8.00 4.04
C ALA A 14 -11.56 -8.08 5.19
N ILE A 15 -10.63 -7.12 5.22
CA ILE A 15 -9.78 -6.85 6.37
C ILE A 15 -10.70 -6.61 7.55
N GLY A 16 -10.51 -7.41 8.60
CA GLY A 16 -11.40 -7.48 9.76
C GLY A 16 -11.72 -6.10 10.33
N GLY A 17 -12.93 -5.96 10.86
CA GLY A 17 -13.40 -4.75 11.51
C GLY A 17 -12.48 -4.30 12.66
N PHE A 18 -12.64 -3.03 13.04
CA PHE A 18 -11.90 -2.38 14.11
C PHE A 18 -11.71 -3.29 15.34
N GLY A 19 -10.46 -3.60 15.69
CA GLY A 19 -10.10 -4.21 16.98
C GLY A 19 -9.02 -5.29 16.98
N GLY A 20 -8.64 -5.85 15.83
CA GLY A 20 -7.60 -6.88 15.73
C GLY A 20 -6.26 -6.33 15.22
N SER A 21 -5.13 -6.74 15.81
CA SER A 21 -3.83 -6.51 15.18
C SER A 21 -3.76 -7.28 13.86
N PHE A 22 -3.27 -6.64 12.81
CA PHE A 22 -3.11 -7.29 11.52
C PHE A 22 -2.08 -8.43 11.63
N THR A 23 -2.54 -9.65 11.41
CA THR A 23 -1.80 -10.90 11.63
C THR A 23 -0.80 -11.18 10.50
N TRP A 24 0.14 -12.11 10.72
CA TRP A 24 1.07 -12.53 9.65
C TRP A 24 0.32 -13.21 8.48
N THR A 25 -0.79 -13.90 8.76
CA THR A 25 -1.64 -14.54 7.73
C THR A 25 -2.29 -13.50 6.84
N GLU A 26 -2.78 -12.41 7.41
CA GLU A 26 -3.36 -11.30 6.62
C GLU A 26 -2.30 -10.60 5.77
N HIS A 27 -1.05 -10.47 6.25
CA HIS A 27 0.06 -9.98 5.43
C HIS A 27 0.37 -10.90 4.25
N ARG A 28 0.48 -12.21 4.50
CA ARG A 28 0.71 -13.20 3.45
C ARG A 28 -0.37 -13.13 2.38
N ASP A 29 -1.63 -13.09 2.81
CA ASP A 29 -2.78 -13.10 1.91
C ASP A 29 -2.84 -11.81 1.10
N LEU A 30 -2.51 -10.66 1.70
CA LEU A 30 -2.36 -9.38 0.99
C LEU A 30 -1.29 -9.46 -0.11
N LEU A 31 -0.09 -9.96 0.21
CA LEU A 31 1.01 -10.09 -0.77
C LEU A 31 0.63 -11.03 -1.91
N THR A 32 0.01 -12.16 -1.58
CA THR A 32 -0.43 -13.15 -2.56
C THR A 32 -1.51 -12.58 -3.48
N CYS A 33 -2.52 -11.91 -2.90
CA CYS A 33 -3.58 -11.25 -3.67
C CYS A 33 -3.06 -10.09 -4.53
N ALA A 34 -1.99 -9.41 -4.13
CA ALA A 34 -1.36 -8.36 -4.94
C ALA A 34 -0.57 -8.94 -6.12
N HIS A 35 0.16 -10.04 -5.91
CA HIS A 35 0.98 -10.66 -6.95
C HIS A 35 0.16 -11.33 -8.06
N GLN A 36 -0.90 -12.05 -7.71
CA GLN A 36 -1.75 -12.79 -8.67
C GLN A 36 -2.23 -11.93 -9.88
N PRO A 37 -2.81 -10.73 -9.68
CA PRO A 37 -3.25 -9.90 -10.80
C PRO A 37 -2.11 -9.15 -11.50
N LEU A 38 -0.99 -8.87 -10.82
CA LEU A 38 0.13 -8.13 -11.39
C LEU A 38 1.02 -9.02 -12.26
N GLY A 39 1.14 -10.30 -11.91
CA GLY A 39 2.01 -11.25 -12.62
C GLY A 39 3.48 -10.85 -12.66
N ALA A 40 3.89 -9.95 -11.75
CA ALA A 40 5.20 -9.31 -11.75
C ALA A 40 5.86 -9.42 -10.36
N PRO A 41 7.20 -9.39 -10.31
CA PRO A 41 7.92 -9.33 -9.05
C PRO A 41 7.51 -8.10 -8.22
N LEU A 42 7.37 -8.29 -6.91
CA LEU A 42 7.02 -7.23 -5.97
C LEU A 42 8.27 -6.77 -5.21
N VAL A 43 8.48 -5.46 -5.18
CA VAL A 43 9.44 -4.83 -4.27
C VAL A 43 8.67 -4.29 -3.08
N LEU A 44 9.01 -4.79 -1.89
CA LEU A 44 8.32 -4.52 -0.65
C LEU A 44 9.18 -3.62 0.23
N VAL A 45 8.75 -2.37 0.40
CA VAL A 45 9.45 -1.38 1.23
C VAL A 45 8.65 -1.16 2.50
N TRP A 46 9.15 -1.62 3.65
CA TRP A 46 8.45 -1.50 4.93
C TRP A 46 9.36 -0.95 6.03
N ASP A 47 8.75 -0.34 7.04
CA ASP A 47 9.42 0.18 8.24
C ASP A 47 9.67 -0.94 9.28
N ASN A 48 10.16 -0.56 10.46
CA ASN A 48 10.54 -1.51 11.51
C ASN A 48 9.39 -1.89 12.46
N LEU A 49 8.13 -1.80 12.02
CA LEU A 49 6.99 -2.22 12.84
C LEU A 49 7.09 -3.72 13.18
N ASN A 50 6.82 -4.09 14.44
CA ASN A 50 7.01 -5.46 14.95
C ASN A 50 6.32 -6.56 14.12
N VAL A 51 5.19 -6.26 13.47
CA VAL A 51 4.49 -7.22 12.60
C VAL A 51 5.26 -7.52 11.31
N HIS A 52 6.08 -6.59 10.82
CA HIS A 52 6.97 -6.77 9.67
C HIS A 52 8.24 -7.56 10.04
N LEU A 53 8.55 -7.65 11.34
CA LEU A 53 9.65 -8.43 11.89
C LEU A 53 9.25 -9.88 12.22
N ASP A 54 8.00 -10.28 11.99
CA ASP A 54 7.54 -11.64 12.27
C ASP A 54 8.34 -12.67 11.44
N ALA A 55 8.98 -13.62 12.13
CA ALA A 55 9.82 -14.63 11.49
C ALA A 55 9.08 -15.50 10.47
N ARG A 56 7.76 -15.71 10.65
CA ARG A 56 6.92 -16.46 9.71
C ARG A 56 6.71 -15.68 8.42
N LEU A 57 6.48 -14.37 8.53
CA LEU A 57 6.37 -13.48 7.37
C LEU A 57 7.71 -13.37 6.65
N ARG A 58 8.81 -13.25 7.40
CA ARG A 58 10.15 -13.23 6.81
C ARG A 58 10.47 -14.52 6.05
N ARG A 59 10.18 -15.67 6.66
CA ARG A 59 10.34 -16.97 5.99
C ARG A 59 9.51 -17.07 4.71
N PHE A 60 8.26 -16.58 4.73
CA PHE A 60 7.42 -16.56 3.54
C PHE A 60 8.06 -15.72 2.43
N ILE A 61 8.54 -14.52 2.75
CA ILE A 61 9.25 -13.65 1.80
C ILE A 61 10.49 -14.36 1.23
N ASP A 62 11.33 -14.92 2.09
CA ASP A 62 12.60 -15.56 1.68
C ASP A 62 12.39 -16.83 0.82
N THR A 63 11.21 -17.48 0.91
CA THR A 63 10.87 -18.65 0.08
C THR A 63 10.30 -18.33 -1.31
N HIS A 64 10.00 -17.06 -1.60
CA HIS A 64 9.37 -16.64 -2.86
C HIS A 64 10.30 -15.68 -3.61
N ASP A 65 10.80 -16.13 -4.76
CA ASP A 65 11.69 -15.39 -5.65
C ASP A 65 11.05 -14.13 -6.27
N TRP A 66 9.73 -14.08 -6.33
CA TRP A 66 8.98 -12.91 -6.79
C TRP A 66 8.84 -11.80 -5.74
N ILE A 67 9.38 -11.95 -4.52
CA ILE A 67 9.34 -10.91 -3.48
C ILE A 67 10.76 -10.44 -3.15
N THR A 68 11.01 -9.14 -3.31
CA THR A 68 12.21 -8.48 -2.80
C THR A 68 11.83 -7.58 -1.63
N SER A 69 12.31 -7.88 -0.42
CA SER A 69 12.06 -7.05 0.77
C SER A 69 13.20 -6.07 1.02
N LEU A 70 12.85 -4.79 1.14
CA LEU A 70 13.70 -3.68 1.53
C LEU A 70 13.19 -3.14 2.87
N GLN A 71 14.02 -3.27 3.90
CA GLN A 71 13.71 -2.77 5.23
C GLN A 71 14.34 -1.39 5.42
N LEU A 72 13.53 -0.41 5.80
CA LEU A 72 14.02 0.94 6.06
C LEU A 72 14.81 1.00 7.38
N PRO A 73 15.82 1.89 7.48
CA PRO A 73 16.52 2.13 8.74
C PRO A 73 15.54 2.50 9.86
N SER A 74 15.84 2.08 11.08
CA SER A 74 15.03 2.48 12.25
C SER A 74 14.99 4.01 12.37
N TYR A 75 13.81 4.56 12.68
CA TYR A 75 13.57 6.00 12.81
C TYR A 75 13.84 6.84 11.54
N ALA A 76 13.65 6.28 10.35
CA ALA A 76 13.71 7.02 9.09
C ALA A 76 12.31 7.20 8.43
N PRO A 77 11.37 7.92 9.09
CA PRO A 77 10.02 8.11 8.54
C PRO A 77 10.05 8.87 7.20
N ASP A 78 11.03 9.74 6.99
CA ASP A 78 11.20 10.53 5.76
C ASP A 78 11.48 9.65 4.53
N LEU A 79 11.90 8.39 4.72
CA LEU A 79 12.14 7.43 3.65
C LEU A 79 10.93 6.54 3.36
N ASN A 80 9.88 6.61 4.18
CA ASN A 80 8.69 5.80 4.04
C ASN A 80 7.62 6.55 3.22
N PRO A 81 7.35 6.16 1.95
CA PRO A 81 6.42 6.89 1.09
C PRO A 81 4.98 6.88 1.63
N VAL A 82 4.66 5.96 2.56
CA VAL A 82 3.37 5.95 3.25
C VAL A 82 3.15 7.23 4.07
N GLU A 83 4.20 7.89 4.55
CA GLU A 83 4.09 9.18 5.25
C GLU A 83 3.57 10.30 4.35
N GLY A 84 3.91 10.26 3.06
CA GLY A 84 3.32 11.14 2.05
C GLY A 84 1.82 10.90 1.90
N VAL A 85 1.42 9.62 1.81
CA VAL A 85 0.00 9.21 1.76
C VAL A 85 -0.74 9.65 3.02
N TRP A 86 -0.16 9.42 4.21
CA TRP A 86 -0.72 9.88 5.47
C TRP A 86 -0.87 11.40 5.53
N SER A 87 0.09 12.14 4.99
CA SER A 87 0.04 13.60 4.92
C SER A 87 -1.07 14.09 3.98
N LEU A 88 -1.29 13.41 2.85
CA LEU A 88 -2.42 13.67 1.95
C LEU A 88 -3.76 13.37 2.64
N LEU A 89 -3.87 12.23 3.32
CA LEU A 89 -5.08 11.85 4.07
C LEU A 89 -5.40 12.85 5.17
N ARG A 90 -4.39 13.25 5.97
CA ARG A 90 -4.54 14.25 7.03
C ARG A 90 -5.00 15.59 6.46
N ARG A 91 -4.42 16.06 5.36
CA ARG A 91 -4.86 17.30 4.68
C ARG A 91 -6.29 17.20 4.17
N ALA A 92 -6.67 16.08 3.56
CA ALA A 92 -8.02 15.87 3.06
C ALA A 92 -9.06 15.79 4.19
N ALA A 93 -8.71 15.15 5.32
CA ALA A 93 -9.57 15.01 6.49
C ALA A 93 -9.68 16.30 7.33
N GLN A 94 -8.60 17.09 7.43
CA GLN A 94 -8.57 18.32 8.23
C GLN A 94 -9.35 19.48 7.60
N CYS A 95 -9.49 19.49 6.27
CA CYS A 95 -10.00 20.68 5.59
C CYS A 95 -11.52 20.87 5.67
N ASN A 96 -12.35 19.89 6.09
CA ASN A 96 -13.81 20.10 6.13
C ASN A 96 -14.68 19.08 6.90
N THR A 97 -14.13 18.21 7.75
CA THR A 97 -14.91 17.06 8.24
C THR A 97 -14.97 16.98 9.76
N SER A 98 -16.13 17.30 10.32
CA SER A 98 -16.48 16.89 11.70
C SER A 98 -16.96 15.43 11.64
N PHE A 99 -16.29 14.54 12.36
CA PHE A 99 -16.67 13.14 12.42
C PHE A 99 -17.71 12.93 13.52
N THR A 100 -18.81 12.28 13.16
CA THR A 100 -19.94 12.05 14.06
C THR A 100 -19.84 10.70 14.77
N ASP A 101 -19.20 9.72 14.12
CA ASP A 101 -18.93 8.38 14.64
C ASP A 101 -17.72 7.72 13.92
N PRO A 102 -17.13 6.66 14.50
CA PRO A 102 -16.07 5.87 13.87
C PRO A 102 -16.37 5.33 12.46
N ASP A 103 -17.62 4.95 12.15
CA ASP A 103 -17.98 4.46 10.81
C ASP A 103 -17.93 5.59 9.78
N HIS A 104 -18.38 6.79 10.14
CA HIS A 104 -18.24 7.98 9.30
C HIS A 104 -16.76 8.30 9.01
N LEU A 105 -15.89 8.20 10.02
CA LEU A 105 -14.44 8.34 9.82
C LEU A 105 -13.90 7.30 8.84
N MET A 106 -14.27 6.03 9.01
CA MET A 106 -13.82 4.94 8.13
C MET A 106 -14.28 5.14 6.69
N GLN A 107 -15.52 5.58 6.47
CA GLN A 107 -16.03 5.88 5.14
C GLN A 107 -15.25 7.00 4.46
N VAL A 108 -14.96 8.08 5.19
CA VAL A 108 -14.17 9.22 4.68
C VAL A 108 -12.75 8.77 4.34
N LEU A 109 -12.08 8.05 5.24
CA LEU A 109 -10.73 7.52 5.00
C LEU A 109 -10.68 6.60 3.77
N ARG A 110 -11.61 5.65 3.64
CA ARG A 110 -11.72 4.76 2.48
C ARG A 110 -11.94 5.52 1.17
N THR A 111 -12.76 6.56 1.21
CA THR A 111 -13.05 7.39 0.04
C THR A 111 -11.81 8.15 -0.42
N HIS A 112 -11.05 8.75 0.50
CA HIS A 112 -9.82 9.45 0.17
C HIS A 112 -8.71 8.51 -0.28
N LEU A 113 -8.53 7.36 0.38
CA LEU A 113 -7.59 6.32 -0.06
C LEU A 113 -7.89 5.85 -1.48
N ARG A 114 -9.17 5.62 -1.80
CA ARG A 114 -9.60 5.27 -3.15
C ARG A 114 -9.29 6.39 -4.14
N HIS A 115 -9.49 7.65 -3.77
CA HIS A 115 -9.15 8.77 -4.63
C HIS A 115 -7.65 8.87 -4.92
N ILE A 116 -6.80 8.65 -3.91
CA ILE A 116 -5.33 8.57 -4.07
C ILE A 116 -4.95 7.39 -4.99
N GLN A 117 -5.60 6.22 -4.81
CA GLN A 117 -5.37 5.03 -5.63
C GLN A 117 -5.59 5.28 -7.13
N TYR A 118 -6.54 6.16 -7.50
CA TYR A 118 -6.82 6.51 -8.89
C TYR A 118 -6.01 7.70 -9.42
N ARG A 119 -5.09 8.26 -8.62
CA ARG A 119 -4.24 9.39 -8.98
C ARG A 119 -2.76 9.02 -8.88
N PRO A 120 -2.20 8.38 -9.93
CA PRO A 120 -0.82 7.93 -9.93
C PRO A 120 0.17 9.09 -9.72
N ASP A 121 -0.17 10.30 -10.16
CA ASP A 121 0.62 11.51 -9.95
C ASP A 121 0.87 11.84 -8.46
N LEU A 122 -0.12 11.58 -7.60
CA LEU A 122 0.03 11.78 -6.16
C LEU A 122 0.89 10.69 -5.52
N ILE A 123 0.80 9.45 -6.01
CA ILE A 123 1.60 8.32 -5.56
C ILE A 123 3.06 8.54 -5.96
N ASP A 124 3.30 8.94 -7.21
CA ASP A 124 4.61 9.28 -7.74
C ASP A 124 5.22 10.46 -6.97
N GLY A 125 4.43 11.46 -6.60
CA GLY A 125 4.87 12.57 -5.74
C GLY A 125 5.32 12.10 -4.35
N CYS A 126 4.61 11.13 -3.75
CA CYS A 126 4.99 10.54 -2.46
C CYS A 126 6.31 9.75 -2.56
N LEU A 127 6.52 9.02 -3.67
CA LEU A 127 7.74 8.29 -3.95
C LEU A 127 8.93 9.22 -4.25
N ALA A 128 8.69 10.28 -5.03
CA ALA A 128 9.72 11.28 -5.33
C ALA A 128 10.21 12.01 -4.08
N ALA A 129 9.31 12.29 -3.12
CA ALA A 129 9.66 12.92 -1.86
C ALA A 129 10.63 12.09 -1.00
N THR A 130 10.64 10.76 -1.15
CA THR A 130 11.56 9.86 -0.43
C THR A 130 12.84 9.56 -1.21
N GLY A 131 13.00 10.12 -2.41
CA GLY A 131 14.09 9.80 -3.32
C GLY A 131 13.99 8.41 -3.98
N LEU A 132 12.90 7.67 -3.72
CA LEU A 132 12.60 6.39 -4.36
C LEU A 132 11.98 6.65 -5.74
N THR A 133 12.77 7.15 -6.69
CA THR A 133 12.28 7.32 -8.06
C THR A 133 12.19 5.96 -8.74
N LEU A 134 10.98 5.57 -9.15
CA LEU A 134 10.78 4.46 -10.08
C LEU A 134 11.38 4.88 -11.42
N ALA A 135 12.61 4.44 -11.70
CA ALA A 135 13.17 4.58 -13.03
C ALA A 135 12.32 3.73 -13.97
N THR A 136 11.45 4.38 -14.77
CA THR A 136 10.81 3.70 -15.89
C THR A 136 11.93 3.15 -16.79
N PRO A 137 12.00 1.83 -17.07
CA PRO A 137 12.95 1.35 -18.05
C PRO A 137 12.62 2.06 -19.36
N ARG A 138 13.57 2.84 -19.86
CA ARG A 138 13.49 3.37 -21.23
C ARG A 138 13.38 2.13 -22.12
N GLN A 139 12.21 1.89 -22.70
CA GLN A 139 12.06 0.88 -23.75
C GLN A 139 13.05 1.27 -24.85
N GLN A 140 14.21 0.62 -24.88
CA GLN A 140 15.14 0.69 -25.99
C GLN A 140 14.53 -0.19 -27.07
N SER A 141 13.80 0.44 -27.99
CA SER A 141 13.46 -0.13 -29.29
C SER A 141 14.75 -0.38 -30.06
N GLN A 142 15.09 -1.65 -30.29
CA GLN A 142 15.91 -2.09 -31.41
C GLN A 142 14.99 -2.57 -32.52
#